data_AF-A0A2E8QQ80-F1
#
_entry.id   AF-A0A2E8QQ80-F1
#
_cell.length_a   1.000
_cell.length_b   1.000
_cell.length_c   1.000
_cell.angle_alpha   90.00
_cell.angle_beta   90.00
_cell.angle_gamma   90.00
#
_symmetry.space_group_name_H-M   'P 1'
#
loop_
_entity.id
_entity.type
_entity.pdbx_description
1 polymer ?
#
loop_
_entity_poly.entity_id
_entity_poly.type
_entity_poly.pdbx_seq_one_letter_code
_entity_poly.pdbx_strand_id
1 'polypeptide(L)'
;MQDLARTEPVTSAWAFLERALDAQAAQAQLVFLASAQRFLQAMRLEQAEIILNRTQFLNANPWVVRQHTLLRAALALARKNLPKARGLLARAENTELDDGQWFLVNDLKLQIL
;
A
#
# COMPACT_ATOMS: atom_id res chain seq x y z
N MET A 1 -3.62 -1.10 15.46
CA MET A 1 -2.84 -0.48 14.37
C MET A 1 -3.17 -1.21 13.08
N GLN A 2 -3.57 -0.51 12.00
CA GLN A 2 -4.16 -1.13 10.79
C GLN A 2 -3.13 -1.56 9.74
N ASP A 3 -1.90 -1.02 9.79
CA ASP A 3 -0.78 -1.44 8.91
C ASP A 3 -0.17 -2.75 9.39
N LEU A 4 -0.62 -3.88 8.83
CA LEU A 4 -0.14 -5.21 9.19
C LEU A 4 1.32 -5.44 8.81
N ALA A 5 1.82 -4.83 7.73
CA ALA A 5 3.22 -4.99 7.33
C ALA A 5 4.16 -4.31 8.34
N ARG A 6 3.70 -3.23 8.99
CA ARG A 6 4.42 -2.59 10.10
C ARG A 6 4.30 -3.36 11.41
N THR A 7 3.13 -3.92 11.74
CA THR A 7 2.94 -4.66 13.00
C THR A 7 3.56 -6.05 12.99
N GLU A 8 3.71 -6.66 11.81
CA GLU A 8 4.36 -7.97 11.64
C GLU A 8 5.65 -7.83 10.80
N PRO A 9 6.76 -7.36 11.41
CA PRO A 9 7.99 -7.02 10.69
C PRO A 9 8.67 -8.24 10.01
N VAL A 10 8.41 -9.46 10.48
CA VAL A 10 9.01 -10.70 9.98
C VAL A 10 8.14 -11.42 8.94
N THR A 11 6.88 -11.02 8.77
CA THR A 11 5.96 -11.68 7.84
C THR A 11 6.28 -11.31 6.39
N SER A 12 6.47 -12.33 5.56
CA SER A 12 6.81 -12.16 4.14
C SER A 12 5.59 -11.75 3.30
N ALA A 13 5.86 -11.19 2.11
CA ALA A 13 4.81 -10.84 1.15
C ALA A 13 3.91 -12.03 0.78
N TRP A 14 4.51 -13.22 0.63
CA TRP A 14 3.82 -14.45 0.28
C TRP A 14 2.96 -14.98 1.43
N ALA A 15 3.47 -14.92 2.67
CA ALA A 15 2.70 -15.33 3.85
C ALA A 15 1.47 -14.43 4.08
N PHE A 16 1.58 -13.13 3.80
CA PHE A 16 0.41 -12.26 3.75
C PHE A 16 -0.52 -12.63 2.60
N LEU A 17 0.00 -12.89 1.39
CA LEU A 17 -0.84 -13.23 0.24
C LEU A 17 -1.66 -14.49 0.50
N GLU A 18 -1.04 -15.56 1.00
CA GLU A 18 -1.71 -16.80 1.39
C GLU A 18 -2.84 -16.52 2.38
N ARG A 19 -2.55 -15.78 3.46
CA ARG A 19 -3.54 -15.40 4.46
C ARG A 19 -4.68 -14.53 3.89
N ALA A 20 -4.41 -13.72 2.88
CA ALA A 20 -5.42 -12.88 2.24
C ALA A 20 -6.42 -13.70 1.40
N LEU A 21 -5.95 -14.81 0.81
CA LEU A 21 -6.79 -15.72 0.02
C LEU A 21 -7.80 -16.47 0.91
N ASP A 22 -7.43 -16.76 2.16
CA ASP A 22 -8.29 -17.46 3.12
C ASP A 22 -9.13 -16.52 4.00
N ALA A 23 -8.92 -15.20 3.91
CA ALA A 23 -9.56 -14.22 4.78
C ALA A 23 -10.97 -13.82 4.31
N GLN A 24 -11.83 -13.46 5.28
CA GLN A 24 -13.10 -12.79 4.99
C GLN A 24 -12.87 -11.42 4.35
N ALA A 25 -13.82 -10.96 3.51
CA ALA A 25 -13.64 -9.83 2.59
C ALA A 25 -13.08 -8.54 3.22
N ALA A 26 -13.54 -8.14 4.41
CA ALA A 26 -13.03 -6.93 5.07
C ALA A 26 -11.59 -7.09 5.59
N GLN A 27 -11.26 -8.26 6.13
CA GLN A 27 -9.91 -8.57 6.59
C GLN A 27 -8.94 -8.76 5.42
N ALA A 28 -9.41 -9.37 4.32
CA ALA A 28 -8.62 -9.63 3.12
C ALA A 28 -7.98 -8.36 2.56
N GLN A 29 -8.66 -7.21 2.61
CA GLN A 29 -8.14 -5.92 2.15
C GLN A 29 -6.84 -5.53 2.87
N LEU A 30 -6.85 -5.55 4.21
CA LEU A 30 -5.67 -5.19 5.01
C LEU A 30 -4.51 -6.13 4.73
N VAL A 31 -4.79 -7.42 4.59
CA VAL A 31 -3.78 -8.44 4.35
C VAL A 31 -3.21 -8.32 2.92
N PHE A 32 -4.04 -8.02 1.91
CA PHE A 32 -3.57 -7.73 0.56
C PHE A 32 -2.67 -6.49 0.50
N LEU A 33 -3.02 -5.41 1.22
CA LEU A 33 -2.18 -4.22 1.28
C LEU A 33 -0.83 -4.51 1.96
N ALA A 34 -0.81 -5.32 3.01
CA ALA A 34 0.42 -5.74 3.66
C ALA A 34 1.30 -6.57 2.72
N SER A 35 0.70 -7.49 1.97
CA SER A 35 1.40 -8.26 0.93
C SER A 35 2.01 -7.33 -0.14
N ALA A 36 1.22 -6.39 -0.68
CA ALA A 36 1.69 -5.42 -1.65
C ALA A 36 2.85 -4.56 -1.13
N GLN A 37 2.76 -4.07 0.11
CA GLN A 37 3.81 -3.28 0.76
C GLN A 37 5.11 -4.07 0.88
N ARG A 38 5.04 -5.36 1.24
CA ARG A 38 6.22 -6.24 1.27
C ARG A 38 6.81 -6.51 -0.11
N PHE A 39 5.98 -6.70 -1.13
CA PHE A 39 6.48 -6.83 -2.50
C PHE A 39 7.20 -5.55 -2.97
N LEU A 40 6.67 -4.37 -2.65
CA LEU A 40 7.32 -3.10 -2.96
C LEU A 40 8.67 -2.94 -2.25
N GLN A 41 8.74 -3.25 -0.95
CA GLN A 41 9.99 -3.23 -0.18
C GLN A 41 11.05 -4.18 -0.75
N ALA A 42 10.62 -5.30 -1.33
CA ALA A 42 11.49 -6.27 -1.99
C ALA A 42 11.73 -5.97 -3.49
N MET A 43 11.32 -4.80 -4.00
CA MET A 43 11.41 -4.40 -5.41
C MET A 43 10.75 -5.37 -6.41
N ARG A 44 9.77 -6.15 -5.95
CA ARG A 44 8.95 -7.06 -6.76
C ARG A 44 7.73 -6.32 -7.32
N LEU A 45 8.01 -5.40 -8.24
CA LEU A 45 7.04 -4.39 -8.68
C LEU A 45 5.85 -4.97 -9.44
N GLU A 46 6.04 -6.04 -10.19
CA GLU A 46 4.95 -6.72 -10.91
C GLU A 46 3.97 -7.38 -9.95
N GLN A 47 4.47 -8.10 -8.94
CA GLN A 47 3.65 -8.73 -7.92
C GLN A 47 2.91 -7.67 -7.11
N ALA A 48 3.60 -6.60 -6.70
CA ALA A 48 2.96 -5.47 -6.03
C ALA A 48 1.81 -4.88 -6.87
N GLU A 49 2.02 -4.66 -8.17
CA GLU A 49 0.98 -4.14 -9.06
C GLU A 49 -0.22 -5.08 -9.17
N ILE A 50 0.02 -6.38 -9.36
CA ILE A 50 -1.04 -7.39 -9.44
C ILE A 50 -1.90 -7.36 -8.18
N ILE A 51 -1.28 -7.35 -7.00
CA ILE A 51 -2.01 -7.33 -5.73
C ILE A 51 -2.78 -6.01 -5.55
N LEU A 52 -2.14 -4.86 -5.83
CA LEU A 52 -2.81 -3.56 -5.74
C LEU A 52 -4.01 -3.47 -6.70
N ASN A 53 -3.91 -4.01 -7.92
CA ASN A 53 -5.03 -3.99 -8.87
C ASN A 53 -6.16 -4.97 -8.48
N ARG A 54 -5.84 -6.06 -7.77
CA ARG A 54 -6.82 -7.06 -7.31
C ARG A 54 -7.45 -6.75 -5.96
N THR A 55 -6.92 -5.80 -5.20
CA THR A 55 -7.47 -5.41 -3.90
C THR A 55 -8.87 -4.81 -4.10
N GLN A 56 -9.91 -5.52 -3.65
CA GLN A 56 -11.31 -5.09 -3.76
C GLN A 56 -11.75 -4.30 -2.53
N PHE A 57 -12.32 -3.11 -2.69
CA PHE A 57 -12.73 -2.21 -1.61
C PHE A 57 -14.18 -2.40 -1.15
N LEU A 58 -14.59 -3.64 -0.89
CA LEU A 58 -15.92 -3.93 -0.35
C LEU A 58 -16.06 -3.36 1.07
N ASN A 59 -16.92 -2.35 1.26
CA ASN A 59 -17.11 -1.64 2.53
C ASN A 59 -15.79 -1.16 3.18
N ALA A 60 -14.80 -0.80 2.35
CA ALA A 60 -13.49 -0.43 2.84
C ALA A 60 -13.57 0.82 3.72
N ASN A 61 -12.90 0.74 4.89
CA ASN A 61 -12.73 1.93 5.69
C ASN A 61 -11.88 2.97 4.92
N PRO A 62 -12.00 4.27 5.24
CA PRO A 62 -11.21 5.30 4.56
C PRO A 62 -9.70 5.08 4.64
N TRP A 63 -9.21 4.45 5.71
CA TRP A 63 -7.79 4.17 5.90
C TRP A 63 -7.23 3.22 4.83
N VAL A 64 -7.95 2.15 4.48
CA VAL A 64 -7.57 1.16 3.46
C VAL A 64 -7.41 1.84 2.09
N VAL A 65 -8.34 2.73 1.74
CA VAL A 65 -8.31 3.45 0.46
C VAL A 65 -7.11 4.40 0.37
N ARG A 66 -6.79 5.10 1.48
CA ARG A 66 -5.61 5.96 1.57
C ARG A 66 -4.33 5.15 1.48
N GLN A 67 -4.21 4.07 2.25
CA GLN A 67 -3.03 3.22 2.22
C GLN A 67 -2.78 2.64 0.83
N HIS A 68 -3.82 2.18 0.15
CA HIS A 68 -3.70 1.74 -1.24
C HIS A 68 -3.19 2.84 -2.17
N THR A 69 -3.72 4.06 -2.05
CA THR A 69 -3.29 5.20 -2.85
C THR A 69 -1.80 5.49 -2.65
N LEU A 70 -1.30 5.43 -1.40
CA LEU A 70 0.11 5.59 -1.08
C LEU A 70 0.98 4.48 -1.66
N LEU A 71 0.54 3.22 -1.55
CA LEU A 71 1.27 2.10 -2.15
C LEU A 71 1.30 2.18 -3.68
N ARG A 72 0.25 2.70 -4.33
CA ARG A 72 0.28 3.00 -5.78
C ARG A 72 1.24 4.14 -6.12
N ALA A 73 1.36 5.14 -5.26
CA ALA A 73 2.35 6.21 -5.44
C ALA A 73 3.77 5.65 -5.36
N ALA A 74 4.04 4.81 -4.35
CA ALA A 74 5.31 4.11 -4.20
C ALA A 74 5.65 3.24 -5.42
N LEU A 75 4.68 2.47 -5.94
CA LEU A 75 4.86 1.70 -7.17
C LEU A 75 5.19 2.59 -8.38
N ALA A 76 4.49 3.72 -8.53
CA ALA A 76 4.75 4.67 -9.61
C ALA A 76 6.16 5.27 -9.52
N LEU A 77 6.64 5.58 -8.31
CA LEU A 77 8.00 6.05 -8.06
C LEU A 77 9.04 4.99 -8.40
N ALA A 78 8.86 3.76 -7.92
CA ALA A 78 9.76 2.64 -8.24
C ALA A 78 9.86 2.36 -9.75
N ARG A 79 8.78 2.67 -10.50
CA ARG A 79 8.75 2.60 -11.98
C ARG A 79 9.20 3.88 -12.69
N LYS A 80 9.70 4.88 -11.96
CA LYS A 80 10.13 6.19 -12.49
C LYS A 80 9.01 6.97 -13.20
N ASN A 81 7.75 6.69 -12.88
CA ASN A 81 6.59 7.42 -13.39
C ASN A 81 6.24 8.58 -12.44
N LEU A 82 7.06 9.63 -12.48
CA LEU A 82 6.95 10.79 -11.59
C LEU A 82 5.61 11.54 -11.71
N PRO A 83 5.04 11.79 -12.91
CA PRO A 83 3.74 12.47 -13.01
C PRO A 83 2.62 11.71 -12.29
N LYS A 84 2.57 10.38 -12.44
CA LYS A 84 1.60 9.53 -11.77
C LYS A 84 1.79 9.51 -10.26
N ALA A 85 3.04 9.40 -9.80
CA ALA A 85 3.36 9.43 -8.38
C ALA A 85 2.91 10.75 -7.72
N ARG A 86 3.24 11.89 -8.33
CA ARG A 86 2.84 13.23 -7.83
C ARG A 86 1.32 13.36 -7.73
N GLY A 87 0.58 12.94 -8.75
CA GLY A 87 -0.88 12.98 -8.72
C GLY A 87 -1.50 12.12 -7.61
N LEU A 88 -0.91 10.95 -7.34
CA LEU A 88 -1.36 10.07 -6.26
C LEU A 88 -1.04 10.62 -4.86
N LEU A 89 0.15 11.22 -4.67
CA LEU A 89 0.53 11.84 -3.41
C LEU A 89 -0.36 13.04 -3.08
N ALA A 90 -0.58 13.93 -4.04
CA ALA A 90 -1.48 15.08 -3.85
C ALA A 90 -2.91 14.65 -3.47
N ARG A 91 -3.40 13.54 -4.05
CA ARG A 91 -4.70 12.96 -3.68
C ARG A 91 -4.71 12.44 -2.25
N ALA A 92 -3.64 11.80 -1.79
CA ALA A 92 -3.56 11.28 -0.44
C ALA A 92 -3.47 12.40 0.61
N GLU A 93 -2.76 13.48 0.31
CA GLU A 93 -2.60 14.64 1.21
C GLU A 93 -3.92 15.42 1.45
N ASN A 94 -4.88 15.34 0.54
CA ASN A 94 -6.20 15.96 0.69
C ASN A 94 -7.14 15.19 1.64
N THR A 95 -6.62 14.31 2.48
CA THR A 95 -7.41 13.46 3.38
C THR A 95 -6.77 13.37 4.77
N GLU A 96 -7.56 13.00 5.79
CA GLU A 96 -7.02 12.77 7.14
C GLU A 96 -6.15 11.51 7.18
N LEU A 97 -4.82 11.72 7.25
CA LEU A 97 -3.82 10.68 7.37
C LEU A 97 -3.51 10.41 8.85
N ASP A 98 -3.30 9.14 9.21
CA ASP A 98 -2.69 8.80 10.50
C ASP A 98 -1.17 8.99 10.46
N ASP A 99 -0.50 8.87 11.61
CA ASP A 99 0.95 9.06 11.71
C ASP A 99 1.76 8.13 10.79
N GLY A 100 1.28 6.90 10.56
CA GLY A 100 1.94 5.95 9.67
C GLY A 100 1.84 6.37 8.21
N GLN A 101 0.67 6.82 7.80
CA GLN A 101 0.40 7.33 6.47
C GLN A 101 1.13 8.65 6.21
N TRP A 102 1.22 9.53 7.20
CA TRP A 102 2.03 10.75 7.14
C TRP A 102 3.51 10.46 6.94
N PHE A 103 4.05 9.50 7.70
CA PHE A 103 5.45 9.09 7.53
C PHE A 103 5.70 8.58 6.10
N LEU A 104 4.82 7.72 5.59
CA LEU A 104 4.94 7.18 4.23
C LEU A 104 4.84 8.27 3.15
N VAL A 105 3.90 9.20 3.25
CA VAL A 105 3.80 10.33 2.29
C VAL A 105 5.11 11.10 2.23
N ASN A 106 5.66 11.47 3.39
CA ASN A 106 6.87 12.27 3.46
C ASN A 106 8.08 11.51 2.90
N ASP A 107 8.23 10.22 3.23
CA ASP A 107 9.27 9.37 2.66
C ASP A 107 9.19 9.32 1.11
N LEU A 108 8.00 9.11 0.56
CA LEU A 108 7.79 9.08 -0.89
C LEU A 108 8.06 10.44 -1.56
N LYS A 109 7.75 11.56 -0.89
CA LYS A 109 8.05 12.91 -1.41
C LYS A 109 9.55 13.18 -1.45
N LEU A 110 10.32 12.68 -0.47
CA LEU A 110 11.78 12.82 -0.47
C LEU A 110 12.43 12.09 -1.66
N GLN A 111 11.83 11.00 -2.15
CA GLN A 111 12.31 10.26 -3.32
C GLN A 111 12.04 10.97 -4.66
N ILE A 112 11.26 12.05 -4.66
CA ILE A 112 10.94 12.85 -5.87
C ILE A 112 11.90 14.03 -6.05
N LEU A 113 12.57 14.45 -4.98
CA LEU A 113 13.53 15.56 -4.96
C LEU A 113 14.78 15.22 -5.78
#